data_AF-A0A8S4PWU6-F1
#
_entry.id   AF-A0A8S4PWU6-F1
#
_cell.length_a   1.000
_cell.length_b   1.000
_cell.length_c   1.000
_cell.angle_alpha   90.00
_cell.angle_beta   90.00
_cell.angle_gamma   90.00
#
_symmetry.space_group_name_H-M   'P 1'
#
loop_
_entity.id
_entity.type
_entity.pdbx_description
1 polymer ?
#
loop_
_entity_poly.entity_id
_entity_poly.type
_entity_poly.pdbx_seq_one_letter_code
_entity_poly.pdbx_strand_id
1 'polypeptide(L)'
;MVVFRPDPCGIFCLMLTYSAVGYADYVVVRHLVIPTMSQTLWGALNTVIFNIIVFLIGFSHLRAVFSDPGCVPLPKTNLDFSGVHAGEVKREKEADGWTVCMKCETYRPPRAHHCRICRRCVRKMDHHCPWINNCVGEFNQKFFIQFLFYVGLASIHAIVLVIVSWIVDPDSIHYESKHSRIMHTVILVVESILFGIFVLAIGCDQFQAILQDETAVEQIQRRGPHRQQRATRTLLAEVFGRGPPSLWLCPFEFQPPNTELNMYEV
;
A
#
# COMPACT_ATOMS: atom_id res chain seq x y z
N MET A 1 -13.93 -9.10 -8.20
CA MET A 1 -13.08 -10.18 -8.77
C MET A 1 -11.65 -9.66 -8.75
N VAL A 2 -10.76 -10.31 -7.98
CA VAL A 2 -9.38 -9.87 -7.79
C VAL A 2 -8.68 -9.81 -9.15
N VAL A 3 -8.08 -8.66 -9.48
CA VAL A 3 -7.43 -8.42 -10.77
C VAL A 3 -5.93 -8.73 -10.65
N PHE A 4 -5.57 -9.92 -10.16
CA PHE A 4 -4.18 -10.36 -10.25
C PHE A 4 -3.87 -10.58 -11.74
N ARG A 5 -2.90 -9.83 -12.27
CA ARG A 5 -2.46 -9.96 -13.66
C ARG A 5 -1.08 -10.62 -13.68
N PRO A 6 -0.82 -11.53 -14.63
CA PRO A 6 0.51 -12.09 -14.82
C PRO A 6 1.43 -11.06 -15.49
N ASP A 7 1.67 -9.94 -14.80
CA ASP A 7 2.63 -8.92 -15.20
C ASP A 7 4.03 -9.33 -14.70
N PRO A 8 5.03 -9.50 -15.57
CA PRO A 8 6.35 -9.96 -15.16
C PRO A 8 7.04 -9.02 -14.14
N CYS A 9 6.85 -7.71 -14.29
CA CYS A 9 7.40 -6.72 -13.38
C CYS A 9 6.76 -6.85 -11.99
N GLY A 10 5.43 -6.96 -11.92
CA GLY A 10 4.70 -7.19 -10.68
C GLY A 10 5.12 -8.48 -9.98
N ILE A 11 5.25 -9.60 -10.70
CA ILE A 11 5.70 -10.88 -10.13
C ILE A 11 7.12 -10.76 -9.57
N PHE A 12 8.02 -10.11 -10.31
CA PHE A 12 9.38 -9.86 -9.84
C PHE A 12 9.39 -9.01 -8.57
N CYS A 13 8.63 -7.91 -8.52
CA CYS A 13 8.52 -7.06 -7.34
C CYS A 13 7.96 -7.82 -6.13
N LEU A 14 6.95 -8.67 -6.30
CA LEU A 14 6.43 -9.50 -5.22
C LEU A 14 7.49 -10.45 -4.67
N MET A 15 8.22 -11.15 -5.54
CA MET A 15 9.32 -12.05 -5.12
C MET A 15 10.41 -11.27 -4.38
N LEU A 16 10.79 -10.10 -4.89
CA LEU A 16 11.78 -9.24 -4.26
C LEU A 16 11.33 -8.78 -2.87
N THR A 17 10.08 -8.32 -2.72
CA THR A 17 9.51 -7.89 -1.43
C THR A 17 9.60 -9.00 -0.39
N TYR A 18 9.15 -10.22 -0.70
CA TYR A 18 9.18 -11.32 0.27
C TYR A 18 10.59 -11.83 0.55
N SER A 19 11.48 -11.80 -0.45
CA SER A 19 12.88 -12.17 -0.27
C SER A 19 13.62 -11.18 0.63
N ALA A 20 13.39 -9.88 0.44
CA ALA A 20 13.95 -8.80 1.27
C ALA A 20 13.47 -8.94 2.73
N VAL A 21 12.15 -9.01 2.95
CA VAL A 21 11.57 -9.17 4.30
C VAL A 21 12.08 -10.44 4.99
N GLY A 22 12.14 -11.58 4.28
CA GLY A 22 12.66 -12.82 4.83
C GLY A 22 14.16 -12.77 5.12
N TYR A 23 14.94 -12.11 4.27
CA TYR A 23 16.37 -11.90 4.49
C TYR A 23 16.62 -10.98 5.69
N ALA A 24 15.84 -9.91 5.85
CA ALA A 24 15.93 -9.02 7.00
C ALA A 24 15.68 -9.77 8.32
N ASP A 25 14.63 -10.61 8.39
CA ASP A 25 14.38 -11.46 9.56
C ASP A 25 15.51 -12.46 9.82
N TYR A 26 16.01 -13.11 8.76
CA TYR A 26 17.17 -14.00 8.87
C TYR A 26 18.38 -13.28 9.49
N VAL A 27 18.74 -12.09 9.01
CA VAL A 27 19.88 -11.33 9.53
C VAL A 27 19.63 -10.86 10.97
N VAL A 28 18.46 -10.32 11.27
CA VAL A 28 18.10 -9.85 12.62
C VAL A 28 18.19 -11.00 13.63
N VAL A 29 17.63 -12.16 13.33
CA VAL A 29 17.63 -13.29 14.27
C VAL A 29 19.02 -13.93 14.36
N ARG A 30 19.63 -14.28 13.23
CA ARG A 30 20.85 -15.11 13.20
C ARG A 30 22.14 -14.34 13.42
N HIS A 31 22.23 -13.10 12.93
CA HIS A 31 23.48 -12.33 12.93
C HIS A 31 23.46 -11.17 13.94
N LEU A 32 22.30 -10.78 14.47
CA LEU A 32 22.19 -9.76 15.53
C LEU A 32 21.80 -10.38 16.88
N VAL A 33 20.58 -10.92 17.01
CA VAL A 33 20.03 -11.28 18.31
C VAL A 33 20.71 -12.51 18.90
N ILE A 34 20.82 -13.62 18.16
CA ILE A 34 21.42 -14.85 18.72
C ILE A 34 22.85 -14.63 19.22
N PRO A 35 23.75 -13.97 18.45
CA PRO A 35 25.13 -13.78 18.89
C PRO A 35 25.28 -12.81 20.06
N THR A 36 24.45 -11.76 20.14
CA THR A 36 24.70 -10.66 21.10
C THR A 36 23.74 -10.61 22.29
N MET A 37 22.55 -11.20 22.16
CA MET A 37 21.44 -10.99 23.09
C MET A 37 20.62 -12.24 23.42
N SER A 38 21.05 -13.44 23.00
CA SER A 38 20.29 -14.68 23.14
C SER A 38 19.90 -15.03 24.58
N GLN A 39 20.76 -14.70 25.56
CA GLN A 39 20.53 -15.01 26.98
C GLN A 39 19.77 -13.90 27.72
N THR A 40 19.37 -12.83 27.02
CA THR A 40 18.72 -11.67 27.62
C THR A 40 17.24 -11.65 27.29
N LEU A 41 16.40 -11.23 28.26
CA LEU A 41 14.98 -10.96 27.99
C LEU A 41 14.82 -9.91 26.88
N TRP A 42 15.75 -8.96 26.79
CA TRP A 42 15.77 -7.92 25.77
C TRP A 42 15.90 -8.47 24.34
N GLY A 43 16.75 -9.47 24.12
CA GLY A 43 16.87 -10.15 22.83
C GLY A 43 15.59 -10.88 22.43
N ALA A 44 14.96 -11.58 23.37
CA ALA A 44 13.69 -12.25 23.15
C ALA A 44 12.56 -11.26 22.80
N LEU A 45 12.44 -10.16 23.56
CA LEU A 45 11.46 -9.11 23.29
C LEU A 45 11.63 -8.49 21.90
N ASN A 46 12.86 -8.13 21.51
CA ASN A 46 13.11 -7.54 20.19
C ASN A 46 12.84 -8.52 19.05
N THR A 47 13.13 -9.81 19.23
CA THR A 47 12.80 -10.85 18.25
C THR A 47 11.29 -10.96 18.05
N VAL A 48 10.54 -11.01 19.15
CA VAL A 48 9.07 -11.07 19.11
C VAL A 48 8.50 -9.82 18.44
N ILE A 49 8.97 -8.63 18.82
CA ILE A 49 8.53 -7.36 18.22
C ILE A 49 8.82 -7.34 16.72
N PHE A 50 10.04 -7.71 16.29
CA PHE A 50 10.39 -7.72 14.88
C PHE A 50 9.54 -8.72 14.09
N ASN A 51 9.31 -9.91 14.63
CA ASN A 51 8.46 -10.93 13.99
C ASN A 51 7.00 -10.51 13.91
N ILE A 52 6.47 -9.77 14.89
CA ILE A 52 5.14 -9.16 14.81
C ILE A 52 5.10 -8.14 13.67
N ILE A 53 6.13 -7.29 13.53
CA ILE A 53 6.21 -6.33 12.43
C ILE A 53 6.26 -7.06 11.08
N VAL A 54 7.10 -8.09 10.94
CA VAL A 54 7.18 -8.92 9.72
C VAL A 54 5.83 -9.56 9.38
N PHE A 55 5.12 -10.09 10.38
CA PHE A 55 3.78 -10.62 10.19
C PHE A 55 2.79 -9.55 9.71
N LEU A 56 2.83 -8.35 10.30
CA LEU A 56 1.97 -7.23 9.90
C LEU A 56 2.30 -6.72 8.49
N ILE A 57 3.58 -6.69 8.09
CA ILE A 57 4.01 -6.41 6.71
C ILE A 57 3.37 -7.45 5.77
N GLY A 58 3.56 -8.74 6.05
CA GLY A 58 3.03 -9.82 5.23
C GLY A 58 1.51 -9.73 5.10
N PHE A 59 0.80 -9.56 6.22
CA PHE A 59 -0.65 -9.50 6.23
C PHE A 59 -1.20 -8.28 5.50
N SER A 60 -0.70 -7.06 5.78
CA SER A 60 -1.13 -5.84 5.09
C SER A 60 -0.81 -5.87 3.60
N HIS A 61 0.36 -6.40 3.22
CA HIS A 61 0.75 -6.57 1.83
C HIS A 61 -0.17 -7.55 1.08
N LEU A 62 -0.42 -8.73 1.65
CA LEU A 62 -1.35 -9.72 1.07
C LEU A 62 -2.74 -9.10 0.88
N ARG A 63 -3.22 -8.30 1.84
CA ARG A 63 -4.49 -7.57 1.70
C ARG A 63 -4.44 -6.55 0.57
N ALA A 64 -3.36 -5.79 0.40
CA ALA A 64 -3.24 -4.84 -0.71
C ALA A 64 -3.20 -5.55 -2.09
N VAL A 65 -2.49 -6.69 -2.18
CA VAL A 65 -2.36 -7.52 -3.39
C VAL A 65 -3.70 -8.14 -3.79
N PHE A 66 -4.41 -8.76 -2.83
CA PHE A 66 -5.58 -9.58 -3.14
C PHE A 66 -6.93 -8.87 -2.97
N SER A 67 -6.98 -7.66 -2.42
CA SER A 67 -8.23 -6.91 -2.35
C SER A 67 -8.62 -6.32 -3.70
N ASP A 68 -9.92 -6.22 -3.95
CA ASP A 68 -10.44 -5.44 -5.07
C ASP A 68 -10.06 -3.96 -4.83
N PRO A 69 -9.38 -3.27 -5.76
CA PRO A 69 -9.04 -1.86 -5.59
C PRO A 69 -10.24 -0.92 -5.75
N GLY A 70 -11.42 -1.43 -6.09
CA GLY A 70 -12.61 -0.63 -6.42
C GLY A 70 -12.93 -0.69 -7.91
N CYS A 71 -12.92 -1.89 -8.51
CA CYS A 71 -13.23 -2.07 -9.91
C CYS A 71 -14.68 -1.68 -10.24
N VAL A 72 -14.86 -0.84 -11.25
CA VAL A 72 -16.20 -0.49 -11.78
C VAL A 72 -16.79 -1.73 -12.45
N PRO A 73 -18.01 -2.18 -12.09
CA PRO A 73 -18.67 -3.33 -12.73
C PRO A 73 -18.73 -3.20 -14.25
N LEU A 74 -18.61 -4.32 -14.97
CA LEU A 74 -18.92 -4.34 -16.41
C LEU A 74 -20.43 -4.42 -16.59
N PRO A 75 -20.97 -3.76 -17.62
CA PRO A 75 -22.38 -3.92 -17.94
C PRO A 75 -22.66 -5.36 -18.39
N LYS A 76 -23.81 -5.89 -18.00
CA LYS A 76 -24.26 -7.26 -18.37
C LYS A 76 -24.82 -7.32 -19.79
N THR A 77 -25.23 -6.17 -20.32
CA THR A 77 -25.78 -5.97 -21.66
C THR A 77 -25.02 -4.84 -22.34
N ASN A 78 -25.05 -4.79 -23.67
CA ASN A 78 -24.46 -3.67 -24.40
C ASN A 78 -25.18 -2.38 -23.97
N LEU A 79 -24.43 -1.44 -23.41
CA LEU A 79 -24.96 -0.13 -23.08
C LEU A 79 -25.18 0.65 -24.37
N ASP A 80 -26.39 1.19 -24.53
CA ASP A 80 -26.68 2.08 -25.64
C ASP A 80 -26.11 3.47 -25.36
N PHE A 81 -25.03 3.82 -26.07
CA PHE A 81 -24.41 5.15 -26.01
C PHE A 81 -25.06 6.15 -26.98
N SER A 82 -26.12 5.77 -27.72
CA SER A 82 -26.81 6.65 -28.67
C SER A 82 -27.33 7.95 -28.02
N GLY A 83 -27.86 7.87 -26.80
CA GLY A 83 -28.31 9.02 -26.00
C GLY A 83 -27.19 9.96 -25.54
N VAL A 84 -25.93 9.50 -25.53
CA VAL A 84 -24.74 10.34 -25.26
C VAL A 84 -24.42 11.22 -26.48
N HIS A 85 -24.70 10.73 -27.69
CA HIS A 85 -24.56 11.51 -28.93
C HIS A 85 -25.73 12.46 -29.16
N ALA A 86 -26.93 12.13 -28.66
CA ALA A 86 -28.13 12.97 -28.73
C ALA A 86 -28.13 14.16 -27.74
N GLY A 87 -27.15 14.25 -26.83
CA GLY A 87 -26.92 15.44 -25.99
C GLY A 87 -27.79 15.58 -24.73
N GLU A 88 -28.87 14.81 -24.58
CA GLU A 88 -29.82 14.93 -23.46
C GLU A 88 -29.33 14.20 -22.19
N VAL A 89 -28.91 12.93 -22.29
CA VAL A 89 -28.33 12.15 -21.17
C VAL A 89 -26.94 12.67 -20.77
N LYS A 90 -26.27 13.35 -21.71
CA LYS A 90 -24.93 13.89 -21.55
C LYS A 90 -24.89 14.99 -20.48
N ARG A 91 -25.89 15.88 -20.44
CA ARG A 91 -25.90 17.05 -19.53
C ARG A 91 -26.09 16.68 -18.05
N GLU A 92 -26.96 15.73 -17.73
CA GLU A 92 -27.27 15.38 -16.33
C GLU A 92 -26.14 14.56 -15.70
N LYS A 93 -25.62 13.55 -16.41
CA LYS A 93 -24.48 12.74 -15.94
C LYS A 93 -23.15 13.49 -15.97
N GLU A 94 -22.90 14.39 -16.93
CA GLU A 94 -21.70 15.25 -16.91
C GLU A 94 -21.78 16.29 -15.78
N ALA A 95 -22.97 16.78 -15.40
CA ALA A 95 -23.15 17.66 -14.24
C ALA A 95 -22.73 16.97 -12.94
N ASP A 96 -23.00 15.67 -12.81
CA ASP A 96 -22.56 14.84 -11.69
C ASP A 96 -21.12 14.30 -11.84
N GLY A 97 -20.40 14.68 -12.89
CA GLY A 97 -18.99 14.32 -13.11
C GLY A 97 -18.75 12.91 -13.68
N TRP A 98 -19.79 12.22 -14.14
CA TRP A 98 -19.66 10.91 -14.79
C TRP A 98 -19.06 11.05 -16.19
N THR A 99 -18.31 10.03 -16.60
CA THR A 99 -17.70 9.98 -17.94
C THR A 99 -17.89 8.60 -18.56
N VAL A 100 -17.57 8.43 -19.85
CA VAL A 100 -17.64 7.11 -20.50
C VAL A 100 -16.24 6.55 -20.69
N CYS A 101 -16.07 5.25 -20.44
CA CYS A 101 -14.85 4.53 -20.81
C CYS A 101 -15.10 3.63 -22.01
N MET A 102 -14.62 4.05 -23.18
CA MET A 102 -14.78 3.26 -24.42
C MET A 102 -14.10 1.89 -24.38
N LYS A 103 -13.04 1.71 -23.57
CA LYS A 103 -12.32 0.42 -23.46
C LYS A 103 -13.04 -0.61 -22.60
N CYS A 104 -13.79 -0.15 -21.60
CA CYS A 104 -14.59 -1.00 -20.72
C CYS A 104 -16.06 -1.00 -21.13
N GLU A 105 -16.42 -0.21 -22.14
CA GLU A 105 -17.79 0.04 -22.60
C GLU A 105 -18.75 0.31 -21.45
N THR A 106 -18.33 1.12 -20.47
CA THR A 106 -19.09 1.40 -19.25
C THR A 106 -19.12 2.89 -18.93
N TYR A 107 -20.16 3.31 -18.22
CA TYR A 107 -20.14 4.56 -17.48
C TYR A 107 -19.11 4.47 -16.36
N ARG A 108 -18.27 5.51 -16.27
CA ARG A 108 -17.17 5.66 -15.34
C ARG A 108 -17.59 6.69 -14.28
N PRO A 109 -17.73 6.26 -13.02
CA PRO A 109 -18.05 7.16 -11.91
C PRO A 109 -17.04 8.32 -11.79
N PRO A 110 -17.42 9.42 -11.12
CA PRO A 110 -16.48 10.48 -10.78
C PRO A 110 -15.22 9.92 -10.12
N ARG A 111 -14.05 10.48 -10.46
CA ARG A 111 -12.73 10.08 -9.93
C ARG A 111 -12.30 8.64 -10.26
N ALA A 112 -13.08 7.90 -11.04
CA ALA A 112 -12.63 6.60 -11.55
C ALA A 112 -11.77 6.79 -12.81
N HIS A 113 -10.73 5.97 -12.95
CA HIS A 113 -9.83 6.01 -14.10
C HIS A 113 -9.58 4.60 -14.66
N HIS A 114 -9.28 4.52 -15.96
CA HIS A 114 -9.00 3.24 -16.61
C HIS A 114 -7.51 2.89 -16.48
N CYS A 115 -7.22 1.80 -15.76
CA CYS A 115 -5.88 1.25 -15.69
C CYS A 115 -5.62 0.34 -16.90
N ARG A 116 -4.62 0.68 -17.71
CA ARG A 116 -4.25 -0.10 -18.90
C ARG A 116 -3.70 -1.49 -18.54
N ILE A 117 -3.00 -1.60 -17.41
CA ILE A 117 -2.37 -2.85 -16.93
C ILE A 117 -3.46 -3.79 -16.39
N CYS A 118 -4.31 -3.30 -15.49
CA CYS A 118 -5.43 -4.07 -14.94
C CYS A 118 -6.54 -4.33 -15.97
N ARG A 119 -6.63 -3.51 -17.03
CA ARG A 119 -7.69 -3.52 -18.06
C ARG A 119 -9.11 -3.33 -17.48
N ARG A 120 -9.21 -2.47 -16.47
CA ARG A 120 -10.46 -2.17 -15.75
C ARG A 120 -10.48 -0.69 -15.36
N CYS A 121 -11.67 -0.14 -15.19
CA CYS A 121 -11.82 1.13 -14.49
C CYS A 121 -11.78 0.89 -12.98
N VAL A 122 -11.01 1.70 -12.27
CA VAL A 122 -10.83 1.64 -10.81
C VAL A 122 -11.30 2.96 -10.22
N ARG A 123 -12.10 2.88 -9.15
CA ARG A 123 -12.64 4.04 -8.41
C ARG A 123 -11.58 4.67 -7.52
N LYS A 124 -11.60 6.01 -7.43
CA LYS A 124 -10.55 6.83 -6.79
C LYS A 124 -9.16 6.26 -7.10
N MET A 125 -8.91 5.96 -8.38
CA MET A 125 -7.67 5.30 -8.80
C MET A 125 -6.50 6.24 -8.54
N ASP A 126 -5.55 5.79 -7.74
CA ASP A 126 -4.31 6.53 -7.51
C ASP A 126 -3.25 6.15 -8.54
N HIS A 127 -2.77 4.90 -8.50
CA HIS A 127 -1.83 4.38 -9.48
C HIS A 127 -1.91 2.86 -9.61
N HIS A 128 -1.24 2.32 -10.61
CA HIS A 128 -0.92 0.88 -10.66
C HIS A 128 0.44 0.66 -10.04
N CYS A 129 0.50 -0.16 -8.99
CA CYS A 129 1.72 -0.37 -8.23
C CYS A 129 2.28 -1.77 -8.52
N PRO A 130 3.48 -1.87 -9.12
CA PRO A 130 4.10 -3.16 -9.38
C PRO A 130 4.43 -3.91 -8.08
N TRP A 131 4.73 -3.20 -7.00
CA TRP A 131 5.08 -3.79 -5.70
C TRP A 131 3.97 -4.61 -5.05
N ILE A 132 2.70 -4.31 -5.36
CA ILE A 132 1.55 -5.12 -4.94
C ILE A 132 0.88 -5.85 -6.11
N ASN A 133 1.46 -5.75 -7.32
CA ASN A 133 0.89 -6.25 -8.58
C ASN A 133 -0.62 -5.96 -8.73
N ASN A 134 -1.05 -4.77 -8.31
CA ASN A 134 -2.45 -4.37 -8.26
C ASN A 134 -2.56 -2.84 -8.36
N CYS A 135 -3.75 -2.34 -8.66
CA CYS A 135 -4.02 -0.91 -8.50
C CYS A 135 -4.13 -0.55 -7.03
N VAL A 136 -3.69 0.66 -6.68
CA VAL A 136 -4.06 1.33 -5.44
C VAL A 136 -5.29 2.17 -5.74
N GLY A 137 -6.39 1.91 -5.04
CA GLY A 137 -7.67 2.60 -5.23
C GLY A 137 -8.49 2.58 -3.95
N GLU A 138 -9.75 2.99 -4.07
CA GLU A 138 -10.65 3.26 -2.94
C GLU A 138 -10.70 2.15 -1.88
N PHE A 139 -10.73 0.89 -2.29
CA PHE A 139 -11.01 -0.23 -1.38
C PHE A 139 -9.76 -0.95 -0.84
N ASN A 140 -8.56 -0.60 -1.32
CA ASN A 140 -7.32 -1.21 -0.83
C ASN A 140 -6.24 -0.20 -0.40
N GLN A 141 -6.49 1.12 -0.54
CA GLN A 141 -5.55 2.16 -0.13
C GLN A 141 -5.14 2.05 1.35
N LYS A 142 -6.07 1.68 2.25
CA LYS A 142 -5.77 1.43 3.67
C LYS A 142 -4.64 0.42 3.86
N PHE A 143 -4.76 -0.75 3.22
CA PHE A 143 -3.80 -1.83 3.36
C PHE A 143 -2.45 -1.47 2.74
N PHE A 144 -2.48 -0.71 1.63
CA PHE A 144 -1.27 -0.17 1.02
C PHE A 144 -0.51 0.76 1.98
N ILE A 145 -1.19 1.70 2.63
CA ILE A 145 -0.55 2.61 3.59
C ILE A 145 -0.04 1.87 4.83
N GLN A 146 -0.80 0.90 5.34
CA GLN A 146 -0.35 0.04 6.44
C GLN A 146 0.93 -0.71 6.08
N PHE A 147 1.00 -1.27 4.86
CA PHE A 147 2.20 -1.93 4.35
C PHE A 147 3.41 -0.98 4.34
N LEU A 148 3.26 0.24 3.78
CA LEU A 148 4.34 1.24 3.78
C LEU A 148 4.81 1.59 5.19
N PHE A 149 3.86 1.80 6.12
CA PHE A 149 4.16 2.12 7.51
C PHE A 149 4.96 1.01 8.19
N TYR A 150 4.53 -0.25 8.05
CA TYR A 150 5.22 -1.38 8.71
C TYR A 150 6.59 -1.67 8.10
N VAL A 151 6.79 -1.49 6.79
CA VAL A 151 8.12 -1.57 6.17
C VAL A 151 9.04 -0.47 6.69
N GLY A 152 8.53 0.76 6.82
CA GLY A 152 9.29 1.87 7.41
C GLY A 152 9.68 1.59 8.87
N LEU A 153 8.74 1.04 9.65
CA LEU A 153 8.99 0.65 11.04
C LEU A 153 10.03 -0.48 11.16
N ALA A 154 9.95 -1.52 10.32
CA ALA A 154 10.95 -2.59 10.27
C ALA A 154 12.34 -2.05 9.90
N SER A 155 12.42 -1.13 8.93
CA SER A 155 13.68 -0.53 8.51
C SER A 155 14.35 0.26 9.63
N ILE A 156 13.58 1.07 10.37
CA ILE A 156 14.10 1.82 11.54
C ILE A 156 14.52 0.85 12.65
N HIS A 157 13.69 -0.15 12.96
CA HIS A 157 13.98 -1.12 14.02
C HIS A 157 15.23 -1.95 13.71
N ALA A 158 15.41 -2.39 12.46
CA ALA A 158 16.60 -3.10 12.01
C ALA A 158 17.88 -2.26 12.16
N ILE A 159 17.87 -0.99 11.75
CA ILE A 159 19.01 -0.08 11.91
C ILE A 159 19.36 0.11 13.39
N VAL A 160 18.36 0.33 14.24
CA VAL A 160 18.55 0.47 15.70
C VAL A 160 19.15 -0.81 16.28
N LEU A 161 18.64 -1.98 15.90
CA LEU A 161 19.18 -3.26 16.38
C LEU A 161 20.62 -3.51 15.93
N VAL A 162 20.99 -3.13 14.70
CA VAL A 162 22.38 -3.19 14.24
C VAL A 162 23.25 -2.33 15.16
N ILE A 163 22.90 -1.06 15.40
CA ILE A 163 23.66 -0.14 16.25
C ILE A 163 23.81 -0.72 17.67
N VAL A 164 22.70 -1.15 18.28
CA VAL A 164 22.71 -1.71 19.64
C VAL A 164 23.55 -2.99 19.72
N SER A 165 23.46 -3.88 18.74
CA SER A 165 24.23 -5.13 18.68
C SER A 165 25.74 -4.86 18.66
N TRP A 166 26.19 -3.82 17.94
CA TRP A 166 27.61 -3.45 17.88
C TRP A 166 28.10 -2.70 19.13
N ILE A 167 27.22 -2.01 19.85
CA ILE A 167 27.56 -1.36 21.14
C ILE A 167 27.68 -2.38 22.27
N VAL A 168 26.72 -3.31 22.35
CA VAL A 168 26.66 -4.30 23.44
C VAL A 168 27.80 -5.30 23.32
N ASP A 169 28.18 -5.65 22.10
CA ASP A 169 29.15 -6.72 21.89
C ASP A 169 30.05 -6.48 20.67
N PRO A 170 31.09 -5.64 20.84
CA PRO A 170 31.99 -5.27 19.76
C PRO A 170 32.95 -6.39 19.33
N ASP A 171 33.19 -7.40 20.20
CA ASP A 171 34.31 -8.33 20.05
C ASP A 171 34.00 -9.83 20.23
N SER A 172 32.77 -10.27 20.56
CA SER A 172 32.51 -11.67 20.96
C SER A 172 32.63 -12.78 19.92
N ILE A 173 33.02 -12.49 18.68
CA ILE A 173 32.86 -13.46 17.59
C ILE A 173 34.21 -13.92 17.03
N HIS A 174 34.39 -15.24 16.88
CA HIS A 174 35.52 -15.84 16.16
C HIS A 174 35.68 -15.19 14.77
N TYR A 175 36.92 -14.98 14.33
CA TYR A 175 37.25 -14.17 13.15
C TYR A 175 36.42 -14.47 11.89
N GLU A 176 36.20 -15.75 11.56
CA GLU A 176 35.39 -16.16 10.40
C GLU A 176 33.91 -15.74 10.52
N SER A 177 33.31 -15.95 11.68
CA SER A 177 31.94 -15.51 11.98
C SER A 177 31.81 -13.98 12.10
N LYS A 178 32.89 -13.26 12.44
CA LYS A 178 32.90 -11.78 12.51
C LYS A 178 32.76 -11.17 11.11
N HIS A 179 33.48 -11.70 10.11
CA HIS A 179 33.33 -11.23 8.73
C HIS A 179 31.93 -11.44 8.16
N SER A 180 31.34 -12.63 8.40
CA SER A 180 29.96 -12.92 7.98
C SER A 180 28.97 -11.94 8.61
N ARG A 181 29.08 -11.68 9.92
CA ARG A 181 28.23 -10.70 10.62
C ARG A 181 28.40 -9.29 10.03
N ILE A 182 29.61 -8.84 9.75
CA ILE A 182 29.86 -7.53 9.13
C ILE A 182 29.16 -7.44 7.77
N MET A 183 29.35 -8.43 6.89
CA MET A 183 28.74 -8.41 5.56
C MET A 183 27.21 -8.38 5.63
N HIS A 184 26.59 -9.26 6.43
CA HIS A 184 25.13 -9.30 6.56
C HIS A 184 24.56 -8.02 7.19
N THR A 185 25.22 -7.45 8.19
CA THR A 185 24.76 -6.20 8.82
C THR A 185 24.90 -5.00 7.89
N VAL A 186 25.96 -4.93 7.07
CA VAL A 186 26.10 -3.91 6.03
C VAL A 186 24.99 -4.04 4.99
N ILE A 187 24.72 -5.25 4.48
CA ILE A 187 23.64 -5.48 3.51
C ILE A 187 22.28 -5.08 4.11
N LEU A 188 22.00 -5.48 5.35
CA LEU A 188 20.75 -5.13 6.04
C LEU A 188 20.58 -3.63 6.22
N VAL A 189 21.65 -2.88 6.56
CA VAL A 189 21.59 -1.43 6.69
C VAL A 189 21.33 -0.77 5.33
N VAL A 190 22.01 -1.20 4.28
CA VAL A 190 21.79 -0.71 2.91
C VAL A 190 20.35 -0.97 2.46
N GLU A 191 19.86 -2.18 2.68
CA GLU A 191 18.48 -2.58 2.39
C GLU A 191 17.47 -1.71 3.16
N SER A 192 17.68 -1.54 4.47
CA SER A 192 16.80 -0.75 5.35
C SER A 192 16.77 0.72 4.96
N ILE A 193 17.90 1.31 4.55
CA ILE A 193 17.95 2.69 4.09
C ILE A 193 17.25 2.84 2.73
N LEU A 194 17.54 1.94 1.79
CA LEU A 194 16.97 2.00 0.44
C LEU A 194 15.45 1.84 0.46
N PHE A 195 14.94 0.79 1.10
CA PHE A 195 13.51 0.57 1.20
C PHE A 195 12.85 1.56 2.15
N GLY A 196 13.51 1.94 3.25
CA GLY A 196 13.01 2.94 4.20
C GLY A 196 12.77 4.30 3.56
N ILE A 197 13.72 4.82 2.78
CA ILE A 197 13.55 6.07 2.03
C ILE A 197 12.46 5.93 0.97
N PHE A 198 12.45 4.81 0.24
CA PHE A 198 11.45 4.55 -0.79
C PHE A 198 10.01 4.55 -0.24
N VAL A 199 9.75 3.81 0.85
CA VAL A 199 8.40 3.78 1.44
C VAL A 199 8.04 5.07 2.17
N LEU A 200 9.03 5.80 2.70
CA LEU A 200 8.79 7.12 3.28
C LEU A 200 8.34 8.11 2.21
N ALA A 201 9.00 8.15 1.05
CA ALA A 201 8.63 9.03 -0.05
C ALA A 201 7.20 8.75 -0.54
N ILE A 202 6.90 7.49 -0.85
CA ILE A 202 5.54 7.08 -1.26
C ILE A 202 4.53 7.33 -0.14
N GLY A 203 4.90 7.09 1.11
CA GLY A 203 4.07 7.34 2.27
C GLY A 203 3.68 8.82 2.37
N CYS A 204 4.66 9.73 2.25
CA CYS A 204 4.42 11.17 2.21
C CYS A 204 3.46 11.57 1.08
N ASP A 205 3.66 11.02 -0.13
CA ASP A 205 2.76 11.28 -1.26
C ASP A 205 1.34 10.81 -0.98
N GLN A 206 1.15 9.61 -0.44
CA GLN A 206 -0.17 9.09 -0.07
C GLN A 206 -0.84 9.91 1.04
N PHE A 207 -0.08 10.32 2.06
CA PHE A 207 -0.61 11.18 3.12
C PHE A 207 -1.04 12.54 2.57
N GLN A 208 -0.21 13.15 1.72
CA GLN A 208 -0.54 14.42 1.09
C GLN A 208 -1.78 14.29 0.19
N ALA A 209 -1.88 13.23 -0.61
CA ALA A 209 -3.05 12.92 -1.44
C ALA A 209 -4.34 12.86 -0.61
N ILE A 210 -4.31 12.22 0.56
CA ILE A 210 -5.48 12.18 1.47
C ILE A 210 -5.81 13.57 2.01
N LEU A 211 -4.80 14.33 2.45
CA LEU A 211 -5.00 15.66 3.03
C LEU A 211 -5.53 16.68 2.01
N GLN A 212 -5.12 16.54 0.75
CA GLN A 212 -5.58 17.38 -0.36
C GLN A 212 -6.88 16.84 -0.99
N ASP A 213 -7.34 15.66 -0.58
CA ASP A 213 -8.41 14.90 -1.22
C ASP A 213 -8.18 14.69 -2.73
N GLU A 214 -6.93 14.62 -3.20
CA GLU A 214 -6.59 14.45 -4.62
C GLU A 214 -5.80 13.17 -4.82
N THR A 215 -6.22 12.35 -5.79
CA THR A 215 -5.44 11.19 -6.25
C THR A 215 -4.31 11.63 -7.19
N ALA A 216 -3.28 10.81 -7.34
CA ALA A 216 -2.16 11.08 -8.24
C ALA A 216 -2.61 11.34 -9.69
N VAL A 217 -3.67 10.64 -10.17
CA VAL A 217 -4.23 10.89 -11.50
C VAL A 217 -4.88 12.28 -11.60
N GLU A 218 -5.62 12.69 -10.57
CA GLU A 218 -6.29 14.00 -10.53
C GLU A 218 -5.28 15.15 -10.51
N GLN A 219 -4.19 14.98 -9.74
CA GLN A 219 -3.08 15.94 -9.66
C GLN A 219 -2.44 16.16 -11.04
N ILE A 220 -2.15 15.08 -11.78
CA ILE A 220 -1.58 15.17 -13.13
C ILE A 220 -2.57 15.80 -14.12
N GLN A 221 -3.86 15.49 -13.99
CA GLN A 221 -4.90 16.04 -14.87
C GLN A 221 -5.26 17.49 -14.58
N ARG A 222 -4.69 18.11 -13.53
CA ARG A 222 -4.97 19.48 -13.08
C ARG A 222 -6.46 19.78 -12.95
N ARG A 223 -7.23 18.80 -12.47
CA ARG A 223 -8.70 18.90 -12.34
C ARG A 223 -9.18 19.58 -11.03
N GLY A 224 -8.30 20.18 -10.22
CA GLY A 224 -8.67 20.98 -9.05
C GLY A 224 -8.63 22.49 -9.34
N PRO A 225 -9.67 23.28 -8.96
CA PRO A 225 -9.64 23.80 -7.57
C PRO A 225 -11.01 24.17 -6.92
N HIS A 226 -12.14 23.53 -7.22
CA HIS A 226 -13.41 23.80 -6.51
C HIS A 226 -13.81 22.66 -5.56
N ARG A 227 -12.97 22.34 -4.58
CA ARG A 227 -13.34 21.43 -3.50
C ARG A 227 -13.57 22.21 -2.21
N GLN A 228 -14.71 21.96 -1.59
CA GLN A 228 -15.05 22.51 -0.30
C GLN A 228 -14.07 21.93 0.75
N GLN A 229 -13.50 22.78 1.61
CA GLN A 229 -12.57 22.33 2.64
C GLN A 229 -13.28 21.35 3.58
N ARG A 230 -12.79 20.11 3.61
CA ARG A 230 -13.28 19.05 4.52
C ARG A 230 -12.30 18.91 5.67
N ALA A 231 -12.81 18.56 6.86
CA ALA A 231 -11.95 18.35 8.02
C ALA A 231 -10.99 17.17 7.79
N THR A 232 -9.73 17.31 8.19
CA THR A 232 -8.68 16.27 8.07
C THR A 232 -9.11 14.92 8.63
N ARG A 233 -9.80 14.93 9.79
CA ARG A 233 -10.31 13.70 10.41
C ARG A 233 -11.31 12.97 9.53
N THR A 234 -12.14 13.71 8.78
CA THR A 234 -13.12 13.13 7.86
C THR A 234 -12.41 12.44 6.69
N LEU A 235 -11.38 13.08 6.13
CA LEU A 235 -10.59 12.52 5.02
C LEU A 235 -9.85 11.25 5.44
N LEU A 236 -9.20 11.28 6.61
CA LEU A 236 -8.54 10.09 7.17
C LEU A 236 -9.55 8.98 7.50
N ALA A 237 -10.72 9.32 8.03
CA ALA A 237 -11.76 8.35 8.34
C ALA A 237 -12.40 7.70 7.10
N GLU A 238 -12.32 8.32 5.92
CA GLU A 238 -12.73 7.68 4.66
C GLU A 238 -11.77 6.57 4.21
N VAL A 239 -10.48 6.71 4.53
CA VAL A 239 -9.46 5.73 4.13
C VAL A 239 -9.26 4.67 5.20
N PHE A 240 -9.02 5.08 6.44
CA PHE A 240 -8.69 4.16 7.54
C PHE A 240 -9.91 3.63 8.29
N GLY A 241 -10.97 4.43 8.28
CA GLY A 241 -12.27 4.11 8.82
C GLY A 241 -12.78 5.03 9.93
N ARG A 242 -14.08 4.89 10.21
CA ARG A 242 -14.79 5.74 11.19
C ARG A 242 -14.51 5.36 12.65
N GLY A 243 -13.80 4.25 12.88
CA GLY A 243 -13.35 3.83 14.19
C GLY A 243 -12.30 4.78 14.81
N PRO A 244 -11.92 4.54 16.08
CA PRO A 244 -10.88 5.31 16.74
C PRO A 244 -9.53 5.21 16.01
N PRO A 245 -8.68 6.26 16.03
CA PRO A 245 -7.38 6.25 15.35
C PRO A 245 -6.44 5.12 15.74
N SER A 246 -6.57 4.56 16.95
CA SER A 246 -5.79 3.41 17.41
C SER A 246 -6.03 2.14 16.58
N LEU A 247 -7.20 2.01 15.95
CA LEU A 247 -7.55 0.89 15.09
C LEU A 247 -7.20 1.11 13.62
N TRP A 248 -6.78 2.32 13.23
CA TRP A 248 -6.44 2.63 11.84
C TRP A 248 -5.24 1.84 11.31
N LEU A 249 -4.29 1.51 12.19
CA LEU A 249 -3.16 0.66 11.87
C LEU A 249 -3.50 -0.84 11.97
N CYS A 250 -4.64 -1.21 12.55
CA CYS A 250 -5.07 -2.60 12.62
C CYS A 250 -5.48 -3.09 11.22
N PRO A 251 -4.82 -4.11 10.65
CA PRO A 251 -5.12 -4.53 9.28
C PRO A 251 -6.35 -5.48 9.21
N PHE A 252 -6.88 -5.90 10.35
CA PHE A 252 -8.00 -6.84 10.42
C PHE A 252 -9.37 -6.19 10.18
N GLU A 253 -9.45 -4.86 10.30
CA GLU A 253 -10.73 -4.16 10.18
C GLU A 253 -11.10 -3.93 8.71
N PHE A 254 -12.10 -4.69 8.25
CA PHE A 254 -12.75 -4.52 6.96
C PHE A 254 -13.81 -3.43 7.08
N GLN A 255 -13.69 -2.38 6.27
CA GLN A 255 -14.81 -1.46 6.07
C GLN A 255 -15.60 -1.90 4.84
N PRO A 256 -16.91 -2.16 4.99
CA PRO A 256 -17.76 -2.29 3.83
C PRO A 256 -17.79 -0.95 3.07
N PRO A 257 -17.89 -0.96 1.73
CA PRO A 257 -18.07 0.26 0.95
C PRO A 257 -19.27 1.06 1.50
N ASN A 258 -19.17 2.40 1.51
CA ASN A 258 -20.28 3.28 1.90
C ASN A 258 -21.58 2.81 1.23
N THR A 259 -22.62 2.59 2.04
CA THR A 259 -23.93 2.06 1.64
C THR A 259 -24.66 2.93 0.61
N GLU A 260 -24.27 4.20 0.44
CA GLU A 260 -24.76 5.09 -0.61
C GLU A 260 -24.37 4.64 -2.03
N LEU A 261 -23.48 3.66 -2.17
CA LEU A 261 -22.98 3.20 -3.47
C LEU A 261 -23.80 2.07 -4.11
N ASN A 262 -24.74 1.46 -3.37
CA ASN A 262 -25.73 0.54 -3.95
C ASN A 262 -26.79 1.28 -4.80
N MET A 263 -26.81 2.61 -4.79
CA MET A 263 -27.66 3.42 -5.68
C MET A 263 -27.15 3.50 -7.13
N TYR A 264 -25.95 2.99 -7.42
CA TYR A 264 -25.36 3.01 -8.76
C TYR A 264 -25.40 1.65 -9.47
N GLU A 265 -26.07 0.66 -8.87
CA GLU A 265 -26.53 -0.55 -9.56
C GLU A 265 -27.87 -0.27 -10.24
N VAL A 266 -27.83 0.45 -11.36
CA VAL A 266 -28.95 0.55 -12.32
C VAL A 266 -28.57 -0.20 -13.59
#